data_AF-A0A2V8X7W0-F1
#
_entry.id   AF-A0A2V8X7W0-F1
#
_cell.length_a   1.000
_cell.length_b   1.000
_cell.length_c   1.000
_cell.angle_alpha   90.00
_cell.angle_beta   90.00
_cell.angle_gamma   90.00
#
_symmetry.space_group_name_H-M   'P 1'
#
loop_
_entity.id
_entity.type
_entity.pdbx_description
1 polymer ?
#
loop_
_entity_poly.entity_id
_entity_poly.type
_entity_poly.pdbx_seq_one_letter_code
_entity_poly.pdbx_strand_id
1 'polypeptide(L)'
;EAPPVTSEQKRNGFRVIPPGNRPRVIFRYADSKELLISGLVEGGEEIAQHPAVVDAPSGKGHVVLFSINPVYRGETWGTYAMVLNTILNYDSLNAGRKDAEK
;
A
#
# COMPACT_ATOMS: atom_id res chain seq x y z
N GLU A 1 -2.30 5.13 35.29
CA GLU A 1 -2.67 3.99 34.41
C GLU A 1 -2.90 4.53 33.01
N ALA A 2 -2.47 3.82 31.96
CA ALA A 2 -2.74 4.27 30.59
C ALA A 2 -4.23 4.08 30.27
N PRO A 3 -4.90 5.04 29.61
CA PRO A 3 -6.30 4.89 29.24
C PRO A 3 -6.49 3.70 28.29
N PRO A 4 -7.65 3.03 28.33
CA PRO A 4 -7.93 1.92 27.42
C PRO A 4 -7.89 2.39 25.96
N VAL A 5 -7.32 1.57 25.10
CA VAL A 5 -7.16 1.86 23.67
C VAL A 5 -8.53 2.03 22.99
N THR A 6 -8.72 3.15 22.30
CA THR A 6 -9.94 3.42 21.53
C THR A 6 -10.06 2.54 20.28
N SER A 7 -11.27 2.39 19.75
CA SER A 7 -11.49 1.62 18.52
C SER A 7 -10.75 2.19 17.30
N GLU A 8 -10.60 3.51 17.24
CA GLU A 8 -9.82 4.20 16.20
C GLU A 8 -8.31 3.94 16.34
N GLN A 9 -7.77 3.97 17.56
CA GLN A 9 -6.37 3.66 17.81
C GLN A 9 -6.02 2.21 17.43
N LYS A 10 -6.96 1.28 17.56
CA LYS A 10 -6.78 -0.10 17.07
C LYS A 10 -6.70 -0.19 15.54
N ARG A 11 -7.29 0.75 14.81
CA ARG A 11 -7.28 0.79 13.33
C ARG A 11 -6.09 1.56 12.76
N ASN A 12 -5.74 2.70 13.38
CA ASN A 12 -4.79 3.66 12.82
C ASN A 12 -3.49 3.80 13.63
N GLY A 13 -3.46 3.27 14.86
CA GLY A 13 -2.31 3.41 15.76
C GLY A 13 -1.23 2.38 15.46
N PHE A 14 -0.16 2.78 14.76
CA PHE A 14 0.97 1.89 14.43
C PHE A 14 1.57 1.14 15.65
N ARG A 15 1.62 1.81 16.81
CA ARG A 15 2.10 1.20 18.08
C ARG A 15 1.15 0.14 18.65
N VAL A 16 -0.11 0.14 18.24
CA VAL A 16 -1.16 -0.75 18.73
C VAL A 16 -1.42 -1.91 17.76
N ILE A 17 -1.27 -1.67 16.45
CA ILE A 17 -1.48 -2.70 15.42
C ILE A 17 -0.33 -3.72 15.52
N PRO A 18 -0.64 -5.02 15.70
CA PRO A 18 0.36 -6.09 15.70
C PRO A 18 1.15 -6.10 14.39
N PRO A 19 2.47 -6.40 14.40
CA PRO A 19 3.31 -6.30 13.20
C PRO A 19 2.76 -7.03 11.97
N GLY A 20 2.19 -8.23 12.15
CA GLY A 20 1.57 -9.01 11.05
C GLY A 20 0.34 -8.34 10.42
N ASN A 21 -0.34 -7.45 11.15
CA ASN A 21 -1.55 -6.78 10.69
C ASN A 21 -1.29 -5.34 10.22
N ARG A 22 -0.03 -4.88 10.22
CA ARG A 22 0.30 -3.51 9.80
C ARG A 22 0.21 -3.39 8.28
N PRO A 23 -0.39 -2.30 7.75
CA PRO A 23 -0.31 -1.99 6.34
C PRO A 23 1.14 -1.85 5.88
N ARG A 24 1.42 -2.28 4.64
CA ARG A 24 2.74 -2.16 4.02
C ARG A 24 2.66 -1.41 2.69
N VAL A 25 3.70 -0.65 2.40
CA VAL A 25 3.85 0.04 1.12
C VAL A 25 4.49 -0.92 0.13
N ILE A 26 3.77 -1.26 -0.93
CA ILE A 26 4.23 -2.14 -2.00
C ILE A 26 4.99 -1.34 -3.05
N PHE A 27 4.44 -0.18 -3.40
CA PHE A 27 5.02 0.74 -4.37
C PHE A 27 4.93 2.16 -3.82
N ARG A 28 6.00 2.93 -3.98
CA ARG A 28 6.11 4.32 -3.53
C ARG A 28 6.45 5.19 -4.73
N TYR A 29 5.84 6.37 -4.80
CA TYR A 29 6.24 7.38 -5.77
C TYR A 29 7.70 7.80 -5.55
N ALA A 30 8.37 8.15 -6.64
CA ALA A 30 9.72 8.67 -6.59
C ALA A 30 9.77 10.04 -5.88
N ASP A 31 10.98 10.58 -5.73
CA ASP A 31 11.15 11.99 -5.35
C ASP A 31 10.59 12.90 -6.44
N SER A 32 10.20 14.13 -6.09
CA SER A 32 9.61 15.10 -7.01
C SER A 32 10.49 15.36 -8.24
N LYS A 33 11.82 15.31 -8.09
CA LYS A 33 12.79 15.49 -9.18
C LYS A 33 12.78 14.35 -10.20
N GLU A 34 12.36 13.16 -9.79
CA GLU A 34 12.39 11.92 -10.59
C GLU A 34 10.97 11.42 -10.94
N LEU A 35 9.94 12.10 -10.44
CA LEU A 35 8.55 11.66 -10.57
C LEU A 35 8.05 11.72 -12.03
N LEU A 36 8.46 12.74 -12.78
CA LEU A 36 8.11 12.89 -14.20
C LEU A 36 9.21 12.28 -15.07
N ILE A 37 8.94 11.11 -15.63
CA ILE A 37 9.80 10.51 -16.68
C ILE A 37 9.46 11.12 -18.04
N SER A 38 8.16 11.25 -18.36
CA SER A 38 7.68 11.81 -19.63
C SER A 38 6.21 12.24 -19.52
N GLY A 39 5.77 13.17 -20.37
CA GLY A 39 4.39 13.66 -20.40
C GLY A 39 4.17 14.88 -19.52
N LEU A 40 3.13 14.85 -18.68
CA LEU A 40 2.71 15.94 -17.82
C LEU A 40 2.55 15.45 -16.38
N VAL A 41 3.07 16.22 -15.42
CA VAL A 41 2.75 16.08 -14.00
C VAL A 41 2.25 17.42 -13.49
N GLU A 42 1.14 17.40 -12.77
CA GLU A 42 0.59 18.54 -12.04
C GLU A 42 0.52 18.15 -10.57
N GLY A 43 0.94 19.05 -9.66
CA GLY A 43 0.93 18.77 -8.22
C GLY A 43 1.87 17.62 -7.78
N GLY A 44 2.94 17.33 -8.53
CA GLY A 44 3.83 16.19 -8.24
C GLY A 44 4.43 16.19 -6.83
N GLU A 45 4.70 17.37 -6.28
CA GLU A 45 5.17 17.54 -4.89
C GLU A 45 4.20 16.99 -3.84
N GLU A 46 2.89 16.94 -4.13
CA GLU A 46 1.89 16.44 -3.18
C GLU A 46 1.93 14.92 -3.03
N ILE A 47 2.37 14.21 -4.08
CA ILE A 47 2.42 12.75 -4.12
C ILE A 47 3.84 12.20 -4.02
N ALA A 48 4.86 13.04 -4.18
CA ALA A 48 6.26 12.63 -4.08
C ALA A 48 6.54 11.90 -2.76
N GLN A 49 7.30 10.82 -2.84
CA GLN A 49 7.61 9.94 -1.70
C GLN A 49 6.40 9.34 -0.97
N HIS A 50 5.16 9.55 -1.42
CA HIS A 50 3.98 8.93 -0.83
C HIS A 50 3.76 7.51 -1.36
N PRO A 51 3.07 6.65 -0.59
CA PRO A 51 2.67 5.33 -1.05
C PRO A 51 1.75 5.41 -2.27
N ALA A 52 2.10 4.68 -3.33
CA ALA A 52 1.29 4.55 -4.53
C ALA A 52 0.41 3.28 -4.50
N VAL A 53 0.94 2.21 -3.89
CA VAL A 53 0.19 0.97 -3.63
C VAL A 53 0.44 0.51 -2.20
N VAL A 54 -0.65 0.23 -1.49
CA VAL A 54 -0.65 -0.22 -0.10
C VAL A 54 -1.41 -1.53 0.02
N ASP A 55 -0.83 -2.47 0.75
CA ASP A 55 -1.49 -3.71 1.17
C ASP A 55 -1.80 -3.64 2.67
N ALA A 56 -3.08 -3.71 3.03
CA ALA A 56 -3.56 -3.67 4.40
C ALA A 56 -4.33 -4.96 4.76
N PRO A 57 -3.83 -5.77 5.71
CA PRO A 57 -4.59 -6.92 6.22
C PRO A 57 -5.90 -6.49 6.85
N SER A 58 -6.99 -7.17 6.52
CA SER A 58 -8.31 -6.92 7.08
C SER A 58 -9.08 -8.24 7.26
N GLY A 59 -9.39 -8.56 8.52
CA GLY A 59 -10.04 -9.83 8.87
C GLY A 59 -9.18 -11.03 8.45
N LYS A 60 -9.71 -11.84 7.52
CA LYS A 60 -9.04 -13.04 6.98
C LYS A 60 -8.36 -12.79 5.62
N GLY A 61 -8.37 -11.56 5.12
CA GLY A 61 -7.89 -11.22 3.79
C GLY A 61 -7.12 -9.90 3.77
N HIS A 62 -7.04 -9.32 2.59
CA HIS A 62 -6.26 -8.13 2.31
C HIS A 62 -7.10 -7.11 1.56
N VAL A 63 -6.88 -5.84 1.86
CA VAL A 63 -7.33 -4.71 1.06
C VAL A 63 -6.09 -4.12 0.39
N VAL A 64 -6.04 -4.20 -0.93
CA VAL A 64 -4.96 -3.58 -1.72
C VAL A 64 -5.49 -2.28 -2.33
N LEU A 65 -4.88 -1.16 -1.94
CA LEU A 65 -5.27 0.17 -2.37
C LEU A 65 -4.28 0.69 -3.41
N PHE A 66 -4.81 1.27 -4.49
CA PHE A 66 -4.05 1.91 -5.55
C PHE A 66 -4.44 3.39 -5.60
N SER A 67 -3.46 4.30 -5.54
CA SER A 67 -3.69 5.73 -5.77
C SER A 67 -3.63 6.12 -7.25
N ILE A 68 -3.12 5.22 -8.10
CA ILE A 68 -3.18 5.29 -9.56
C ILE A 68 -4.50 4.69 -10.08
N ASN A 69 -4.78 4.81 -11.38
CA ASN A 69 -5.89 4.10 -12.01
C ASN A 69 -5.38 2.85 -12.74
N PRO A 70 -5.18 1.72 -12.03
CA PRO A 70 -4.40 0.62 -12.58
C PRO A 70 -5.16 -0.21 -13.63
N VAL A 71 -6.40 0.16 -13.93
CA VAL A 71 -7.26 -0.47 -14.96
C VAL A 71 -7.74 0.61 -15.94
N TYR A 72 -6.85 1.51 -16.35
CA TYR A 72 -7.11 2.44 -17.44
C TYR A 72 -6.69 1.86 -18.80
N ARG A 73 -7.44 2.17 -19.84
CA ARG A 73 -7.26 1.61 -21.20
C ARG A 73 -5.88 1.84 -21.82
N GLY A 74 -5.14 2.84 -21.34
CA GLY A 74 -3.79 3.20 -21.81
C GLY A 74 -2.70 3.00 -20.77
N GLU A 75 -2.91 2.16 -19.75
CA GLU A 75 -1.92 1.87 -18.72
C GLU A 75 -0.70 1.10 -19.22
N THR A 76 0.39 1.19 -18.47
CA THR A 76 1.63 0.48 -18.79
C THR A 76 1.58 -0.99 -18.35
N TRP A 77 2.44 -1.82 -18.94
CA TRP A 77 2.56 -3.24 -18.56
C TRP A 77 2.93 -3.43 -17.08
N GLY A 78 3.74 -2.50 -16.52
CA GLY A 78 4.11 -2.53 -15.11
C GLY A 78 2.90 -2.38 -14.18
N THR A 79 1.94 -1.54 -14.57
CA THR A 79 0.73 -1.33 -13.77
C THR A 79 -0.20 -2.54 -13.78
N TYR A 80 -0.40 -3.19 -14.94
CA TYR A 80 -1.19 -4.42 -15.04
C TYR A 80 -0.62 -5.55 -14.17
N ALA A 81 0.69 -5.69 -14.13
CA ALA A 81 1.35 -6.71 -13.32
C ALA A 81 0.96 -6.58 -11.83
N MET A 82 0.77 -5.36 -11.29
CA MET A 82 0.37 -5.20 -9.90
C MET A 82 -1.04 -5.73 -9.63
N VAL A 83 -2.03 -5.39 -10.46
CA VAL A 83 -3.42 -5.86 -10.29
C VAL A 83 -3.52 -7.36 -10.52
N LEU A 84 -2.90 -7.87 -11.60
CA LEU A 84 -2.94 -9.30 -11.91
C LEU A 84 -2.24 -10.11 -10.82
N ASN A 85 -1.10 -9.66 -10.29
CA ASN A 85 -0.45 -10.34 -9.18
C ASN A 85 -1.32 -10.31 -7.91
N THR A 86 -2.03 -9.22 -7.64
CA THR A 86 -3.00 -9.17 -6.52
C THR A 86 -4.10 -10.21 -6.69
N ILE A 87 -4.67 -10.35 -7.89
CA ILE A 87 -5.76 -11.29 -8.16
C ILE A 87 -5.26 -12.74 -8.13
N LEU A 88 -4.17 -13.03 -8.84
CA LEU A 88 -3.66 -14.40 -9.00
C LEU A 88 -3.07 -14.96 -7.69
N ASN A 89 -2.63 -14.10 -6.78
CA ASN A 89 -2.04 -14.49 -5.50
C ASN A 89 -2.90 -14.01 -4.31
N TYR A 90 -4.22 -13.90 -4.49
CA TYR A 90 -5.12 -13.32 -3.48
C TYR A 90 -5.07 -14.01 -2.10
N ASP A 91 -4.66 -15.29 -2.08
CA ASP A 91 -4.49 -16.12 -0.89
C ASP A 91 -3.05 -16.12 -0.34
N SER A 92 -2.11 -15.46 -1.01
CA SER A 92 -0.68 -15.43 -0.67
C SER A 92 -0.07 -14.01 -0.69
N LEU A 93 -0.88 -13.00 -0.37
CA LEU A 93 -0.43 -11.60 -0.31
C LEU A 93 0.46 -11.28 0.90
N ASN A 94 0.93 -12.26 1.66
CA ASN A 94 1.88 -12.09 2.77
C ASN A 94 3.35 -12.33 2.37
N ALA A 95 3.64 -12.63 1.10
CA ALA A 95 4.99 -12.92 0.63
C ALA A 95 6.01 -11.84 1.09
N GLY A 96 7.11 -12.31 1.68
CA GLY A 96 8.21 -11.46 2.17
C GLY A 96 7.92 -10.69 3.47
N ARG A 97 6.74 -10.86 4.08
CA ARG A 97 6.46 -10.31 5.41
C ARG A 97 7.27 -11.10 6.44
N LYS A 98 8.00 -10.39 7.32
CA LYS A 98 8.53 -11.00 8.53
C LYS A 98 7.36 -11.16 9.48
N ASP A 99 6.97 -12.40 9.75
CA ASP A 99 6.01 -12.67 10.81
C ASP A 99 6.56 -12.09 12.12
N ALA A 100 5.67 -11.58 12.97
CA ALA A 100 6.09 -11.22 14.32
C ALA A 100 6.65 -12.50 14.96
N GLU A 101 7.96 -12.56 15.19
CA GLU A 101 8.54 -13.59 16.05
C GLU A 101 7.70 -13.63 17.33
N LYS A 102 7.26 -14.85 17.67
CA LYS A 102 6.43 -15.12 18.85
C LYS A 102 7.13 -14.72 20.13
#